data_AF-A0A1F7S0Z0-F1
#
_entry.id   AF-A0A1F7S0Z0-F1
#
_cell.length_a   1.000
_cell.length_b   1.000
_cell.length_c   1.000
_cell.angle_alpha   90.00
_cell.angle_beta   90.00
_cell.angle_gamma   90.00
#
_symmetry.space_group_name_H-M   'P 1'
#
loop_
_entity.id
_entity.type
_entity.pdbx_description
1 polymer ?
#
loop_
_entity_poly.entity_id
_entity_poly.type
_entity_poly.pdbx_seq_one_letter_code
_entity_poly.pdbx_strand_id
1 'polypeptide(L)'
;MNTLQMVIFGVVILGSLAGLWLATRNVKRKRRLPFQDRPDMSEEEFFVTYYRDASITKETICHVLKVVANATEIPATKIRPSDRFDRELAPVRGWEFDDGLAEISWFAKSKMKKAGVREPTQLHTVDDLIRYVALLEIQKGKKRGSGLHP
;
A
#
# COMPACT_ATOMS: atom_id res chain seq x y z
N MET A 1 38.71 -9.30 -24.70
CA MET A 1 37.88 -8.09 -24.53
C MET A 1 38.81 -6.97 -24.14
N ASN A 2 38.96 -5.95 -24.98
CA ASN A 2 40.04 -4.98 -24.85
C ASN A 2 39.62 -3.86 -23.89
N THR A 3 40.57 -3.16 -23.28
CA THR A 3 40.31 -2.08 -22.29
C THR A 3 39.28 -1.06 -22.78
N LEU A 4 39.33 -0.70 -24.07
CA LEU A 4 38.35 0.17 -24.72
C LEU A 4 36.91 -0.38 -24.68
N GLN A 5 36.73 -1.68 -24.92
CA GLN A 5 35.40 -2.31 -24.84
C GLN A 5 34.86 -2.29 -23.41
N MET A 6 35.71 -2.54 -22.40
CA MET A 6 35.29 -2.48 -20.99
C MET A 6 34.87 -1.07 -20.57
N VAL A 7 35.56 -0.03 -21.05
CA VAL A 7 35.18 1.37 -20.78
C VAL A 7 33.84 1.70 -21.43
N ILE A 8 33.63 1.31 -22.69
CA ILE A 8 32.35 1.53 -23.39
C ILE A 8 31.20 0.84 -22.65
N PHE A 9 31.36 -0.44 -22.27
CA PHE A 9 30.35 -1.15 -21.48
C PHE A 9 30.10 -0.47 -20.14
N GLY A 10 31.14 -0.03 -19.43
CA GLY A 10 31.00 0.71 -18.17
C GLY A 10 30.19 1.99 -18.32
N VAL A 11 30.46 2.78 -19.36
CA VAL A 11 29.71 4.02 -19.65
C VAL A 11 28.25 3.73 -20.02
N VAL A 12 28.00 2.71 -20.85
CA VAL A 12 26.62 2.32 -21.23
C VAL A 12 25.83 1.83 -20.02
N ILE A 13 26.43 1.01 -19.14
CA ILE A 13 25.78 0.52 -17.93
C ILE A 13 25.48 1.68 -16.98
N LEU A 14 26.47 2.55 -16.71
CA LEU A 14 26.27 3.71 -15.83
C LEU A 14 25.22 4.67 -16.38
N GLY A 15 25.24 4.95 -17.68
CA GLY A 15 24.23 5.78 -18.34
C GLY A 15 22.83 5.15 -18.26
N SER A 16 22.70 3.84 -18.46
CA SER A 16 21.42 3.13 -18.34
C SER A 16 20.88 3.16 -16.91
N LEU A 17 21.75 2.92 -15.91
CA LEU A 17 21.38 2.99 -14.49
C LEU A 17 20.96 4.40 -14.08
N ALA A 18 21.70 5.43 -14.51
CA ALA A 18 21.35 6.82 -14.25
C ALA A 18 20.01 7.20 -14.90
N GLY A 19 19.78 6.76 -16.15
CA GLY A 19 18.51 6.94 -16.85
C GLY A 19 17.34 6.29 -16.12
N LEU A 20 17.51 5.05 -15.67
CA LEU A 20 16.50 4.33 -14.89
C LEU A 20 16.22 5.02 -13.54
N TRP A 21 17.25 5.48 -12.86
CA TRP A 21 17.11 6.21 -11.59
C TRP A 21 16.35 7.53 -11.76
N LEU A 22 16.63 8.30 -12.81
CA LEU A 22 15.89 9.52 -13.13
C LEU A 22 14.42 9.23 -13.49
N ALA A 23 14.20 8.18 -14.28
CA ALA A 23 12.86 7.78 -14.70
C ALA A 23 11.99 7.39 -13.49
N THR A 24 12.49 6.51 -12.62
CA THR A 24 11.80 6.10 -11.39
C THR A 24 11.57 7.27 -10.44
N ARG A 25 12.54 8.17 -10.26
CA ARG A 25 12.37 9.39 -9.46
C ARG A 25 11.25 10.29 -9.98
N ASN A 26 11.16 10.45 -11.30
CA ASN A 26 10.11 11.26 -11.94
C ASN A 26 8.72 10.64 -11.75
N VAL A 27 8.61 9.32 -11.84
CA VAL A 27 7.35 8.58 -11.60
C VAL A 27 6.89 8.76 -10.16
N LYS A 28 7.79 8.56 -9.19
CA LYS A 28 7.50 8.77 -7.77
C LYS A 28 7.03 10.19 -7.50
N ARG A 29 7.67 11.19 -8.11
CA ARG A 29 7.25 12.59 -8.03
C ARG A 29 5.84 12.77 -8.60
N LYS A 30 5.58 12.28 -9.82
CA LYS A 30 4.26 12.38 -10.47
C LYS A 30 3.16 11.73 -9.65
N ARG A 31 3.43 10.59 -9.01
CA ARG A 31 2.50 9.88 -8.13
C ARG A 31 2.14 10.70 -6.88
N ARG A 32 3.10 11.45 -6.33
CA ARG A 32 2.90 12.28 -5.13
C ARG A 32 2.25 13.62 -5.42
N LEU A 33 2.36 14.16 -6.65
CA LEU A 33 1.85 15.50 -6.99
C LEU A 33 0.39 15.74 -6.56
N PRO A 34 -0.57 14.85 -6.83
CA PRO A 34 -1.97 15.07 -6.46
C PRO A 34 -2.22 15.11 -4.94
N PHE A 35 -1.25 14.68 -4.14
CA PHE A 35 -1.34 14.58 -2.68
C PHE A 35 -0.57 15.69 -1.96
N GLN A 36 0.17 16.54 -2.69
CA GLN A 36 1.02 17.58 -2.08
C GLN A 36 0.20 18.64 -1.34
N ASP A 37 -0.91 19.07 -1.94
CA ASP A 37 -1.76 20.13 -1.40
C ASP A 37 -2.75 19.64 -0.33
N ARG A 38 -2.82 18.33 -0.09
CA ARG A 38 -3.68 17.78 0.96
C ARG A 38 -3.09 18.15 2.33
N PRO A 39 -3.90 18.57 3.32
CA PRO A 39 -3.39 18.78 4.67
C PRO A 39 -2.83 17.47 5.23
N ASP A 40 -1.74 17.55 5.98
CA ASP A 40 -1.28 16.38 6.72
C ASP A 40 -2.28 16.06 7.83
N MET A 41 -2.60 14.78 7.97
CA MET A 41 -3.49 14.27 9.01
C MET A 41 -2.72 13.25 9.83
N SER A 42 -2.70 13.44 11.15
CA SER A 42 -2.07 12.48 12.06
C SER A 42 -2.89 11.20 12.15
N GLU A 43 -2.28 10.10 12.62
CA GLU A 43 -3.01 8.84 12.83
C GLU A 43 -4.14 8.98 13.84
N GLU A 44 -3.94 9.79 14.89
CA GLU A 44 -4.96 10.07 15.90
C GLU A 44 -6.13 10.84 15.30
N GLU A 45 -5.83 11.90 14.55
CA GLU A 45 -6.84 12.70 13.87
C GLU A 45 -7.60 11.89 12.83
N PHE A 46 -6.91 11.04 12.08
CA PHE A 46 -7.53 10.13 11.11
C PHE A 46 -8.50 9.17 11.79
N PHE A 47 -8.08 8.54 12.89
CA PHE A 47 -8.94 7.66 13.69
C PHE A 47 -10.16 8.42 14.20
N VAL A 48 -9.96 9.57 14.83
CA VAL A 48 -11.03 10.40 15.39
C VAL A 48 -12.01 10.87 14.32
N THR A 49 -11.51 11.26 13.14
CA THR A 49 -12.33 11.84 12.07
C THR A 49 -13.19 10.80 11.36
N TYR A 50 -12.67 9.58 11.15
CA TYR A 50 -13.31 8.59 10.28
C TYR A 50 -13.78 7.32 10.99
N TYR A 51 -13.21 6.98 12.14
CA TYR A 51 -13.38 5.67 12.78
C TYR A 51 -13.65 5.73 14.29
N ARG A 52 -13.87 6.90 14.88
CA ARG A 52 -14.13 7.07 16.32
C ARG A 52 -15.23 6.13 16.83
N ASP A 53 -16.33 6.06 16.09
CA ASP A 53 -17.50 5.25 16.46
C ASP A 53 -17.49 3.86 15.79
N ALA A 54 -16.43 3.54 15.05
CA ALA A 54 -16.26 2.22 14.46
C ALA A 54 -15.62 1.27 15.48
N SER A 55 -16.05 0.01 15.50
CA SER A 55 -15.42 -1.05 16.30
C SER A 55 -14.10 -1.54 15.65
N ILE A 56 -13.24 -0.60 15.26
CA ILE A 56 -11.94 -0.85 14.60
C ILE A 56 -10.86 -0.23 15.47
N THR A 57 -9.82 -1.00 15.78
CA THR A 57 -8.74 -0.51 16.63
C THR A 57 -7.80 0.41 15.85
N LYS A 58 -7.20 1.37 16.56
CA LYS A 58 -6.23 2.31 15.98
C LYS A 58 -5.02 1.58 15.40
N GLU A 59 -4.60 0.48 16.02
CA GLU A 59 -3.47 -0.34 15.57
C GLU A 59 -3.75 -0.95 14.19
N THR A 60 -4.98 -1.44 13.95
CA THR A 60 -5.37 -1.99 12.65
C THR A 60 -5.32 -0.91 11.57
N ILE A 61 -5.83 0.29 11.88
CA ILE A 61 -5.83 1.43 10.94
C ILE A 61 -4.41 1.86 10.61
N CYS A 62 -3.57 2.12 11.62
CA CYS A 62 -2.17 2.51 11.45
C CYS A 62 -1.41 1.48 10.60
N HIS A 63 -1.60 0.19 10.88
CA HIS A 63 -0.95 -0.87 10.13
C HIS A 63 -1.38 -0.90 8.66
N VAL A 64 -2.67 -0.77 8.37
CA VAL A 64 -3.16 -0.71 6.98
C VAL A 64 -2.65 0.54 6.27
N LEU A 65 -2.70 1.71 6.90
CA LEU A 65 -2.17 2.96 6.33
C LEU A 65 -0.68 2.85 6.01
N LYS A 66 0.11 2.21 6.89
CA LYS A 66 1.53 1.97 6.64
C LYS A 66 1.77 1.05 5.45
N VAL A 67 0.98 -0.01 5.29
CA VAL A 67 1.06 -0.90 4.12
C VAL A 67 0.74 -0.14 2.84
N VAL A 68 -0.35 0.63 2.82
CA VAL A 68 -0.73 1.43 1.64
C VAL A 68 0.34 2.48 1.35
N ALA A 69 0.87 3.15 2.38
CA ALA A 69 1.92 4.16 2.22
C ALA A 69 3.22 3.59 1.64
N ASN A 70 3.63 2.41 2.11
CA ASN A 70 4.82 1.73 1.59
C ASN A 70 4.61 1.29 0.14
N ALA A 71 3.49 0.64 -0.15
CA ALA A 71 3.16 0.14 -1.47
C ALA A 71 3.02 1.27 -2.50
N THR A 72 2.37 2.37 -2.12
CA THR A 72 2.08 3.47 -3.04
C THR A 72 3.17 4.55 -3.05
N GLU A 73 4.12 4.47 -2.11
CA GLU A 73 5.09 5.51 -1.79
C GLU A 73 4.48 6.90 -1.48
N ILE A 74 3.21 6.94 -1.12
CA ILE A 74 2.50 8.14 -0.67
C ILE A 74 2.59 8.20 0.85
N PRO A 75 2.90 9.36 1.47
CA PRO A 75 2.94 9.44 2.93
C PRO A 75 1.60 9.05 3.56
N ALA A 76 1.64 8.26 4.64
CA ALA A 76 0.44 7.82 5.37
C ALA A 76 -0.45 9.00 5.80
N THR A 77 0.16 10.14 6.13
CA THR A 77 -0.54 11.37 6.54
C THR A 77 -1.39 12.01 5.45
N LYS A 78 -1.16 11.67 4.18
CA LYS A 78 -1.89 12.21 3.01
C LYS A 78 -2.98 11.27 2.49
N ILE A 79 -2.95 10.00 2.93
CA ILE A 79 -3.93 8.99 2.55
C ILE A 79 -5.27 9.30 3.23
N ARG A 80 -6.37 9.04 2.52
CA ARG A 80 -7.74 9.21 2.99
C ARG A 80 -8.54 7.93 2.76
N PRO A 81 -9.58 7.65 3.58
CA PRO A 81 -10.38 6.44 3.42
C PRO A 81 -11.03 6.32 2.04
N SER A 82 -11.40 7.45 1.44
CA SER A 82 -12.04 7.53 0.12
C SER A 82 -11.08 7.36 -1.06
N ASP A 83 -9.76 7.29 -0.83
CA ASP A 83 -8.80 7.12 -1.91
C ASP A 83 -9.00 5.75 -2.58
N ARG A 84 -9.15 5.75 -3.91
CA ARG A 84 -9.45 4.54 -4.68
C ARG A 84 -8.18 3.95 -5.28
N PHE A 85 -8.09 2.62 -5.26
CA PHE A 85 -6.94 1.90 -5.81
C PHE A 85 -6.87 1.97 -7.34
N ASP A 86 -8.00 2.21 -8.00
CA ASP A 86 -8.12 2.29 -9.46
C ASP A 86 -7.99 3.72 -10.02
N ARG A 87 -8.00 4.75 -9.17
CA ARG A 87 -7.88 6.15 -9.61
C ARG A 87 -6.85 6.95 -8.82
N GLU A 88 -7.11 7.26 -7.55
CA GLU A 88 -6.24 8.15 -6.77
C GLU A 88 -4.88 7.50 -6.47
N LEU A 89 -4.88 6.21 -6.12
CA LEU A 89 -3.67 5.46 -5.76
C LEU A 89 -3.13 4.63 -6.93
N ALA A 90 -3.78 4.71 -8.08
CA ALA A 90 -3.41 3.98 -9.29
C ALA A 90 -1.96 4.29 -9.71
N PRO A 91 -1.28 3.34 -10.36
CA PRO A 91 0.03 3.60 -10.93
C PRO A 91 0.01 4.73 -11.95
N VAL A 92 1.16 5.38 -12.11
CA VAL A 92 1.35 6.33 -13.20
C VAL A 92 1.30 5.57 -14.52
N ARG A 93 0.50 6.06 -15.47
CA ARG A 93 0.37 5.45 -16.80
C ARG A 93 1.73 5.24 -17.47
N GLY A 94 1.96 4.05 -18.02
CA GLY A 94 3.23 3.59 -18.59
C GLY A 94 4.22 3.01 -17.56
N TRP A 95 3.83 2.94 -16.28
CA TRP A 95 4.59 2.35 -15.17
C TRP A 95 3.74 1.37 -14.35
N GLU A 96 2.79 0.70 -15.00
CA GLU A 96 1.84 -0.21 -14.35
C GLU A 96 2.49 -1.50 -13.82
N PHE A 97 3.71 -1.84 -14.29
CA PHE A 97 4.41 -3.06 -13.90
C PHE A 97 5.00 -3.03 -12.47
N ASP A 98 5.11 -1.84 -11.86
CA ASP A 98 5.66 -1.63 -10.51
C ASP A 98 4.75 -0.72 -9.69
N ASP A 99 3.48 -1.14 -9.54
CA ASP A 99 2.40 -0.29 -9.05
C ASP A 99 2.18 -0.34 -7.53
N GLY A 100 2.81 -1.29 -6.83
CA GLY A 100 2.60 -1.57 -5.41
C GLY A 100 1.21 -2.13 -5.05
N LEU A 101 0.24 -2.13 -5.97
CA LEU A 101 -1.10 -2.69 -5.73
C LEU A 101 -1.03 -4.22 -5.55
N ALA A 102 -0.04 -4.86 -6.16
CA ALA A 102 0.29 -6.25 -5.89
C ALA A 102 0.64 -6.50 -4.42
N GLU A 103 1.36 -5.59 -3.76
CA GLU A 103 1.72 -5.69 -2.33
C GLU A 103 0.48 -5.59 -1.45
N ILE A 104 -0.41 -4.63 -1.74
CA ILE A 104 -1.70 -4.47 -1.04
C ILE A 104 -2.56 -5.73 -1.19
N SER A 105 -2.63 -6.27 -2.42
CA SER A 105 -3.35 -7.50 -2.72
C SER A 105 -2.78 -8.70 -1.97
N TRP A 106 -1.45 -8.81 -1.89
CA TRP A 106 -0.79 -9.88 -1.15
C TRP A 106 -1.01 -9.77 0.36
N PHE A 107 -0.96 -8.56 0.90
CA PHE A 107 -1.28 -8.26 2.28
C PHE A 107 -2.71 -8.71 2.66
N ALA A 108 -3.71 -8.33 1.85
CA ALA A 108 -5.10 -8.74 2.06
C ALA A 108 -5.25 -10.27 2.02
N LYS A 109 -4.68 -10.93 0.99
CA LYS A 109 -4.67 -12.40 0.87
C LYS A 109 -4.01 -13.09 2.07
N SER A 110 -2.92 -12.52 2.59
CA SER A 110 -2.22 -13.04 3.78
C SER A 110 -3.11 -12.97 5.02
N LYS A 111 -3.85 -11.86 5.21
CA LYS A 111 -4.83 -11.71 6.30
C LYS A 111 -5.98 -12.70 6.17
N MET A 112 -6.53 -12.88 4.97
CA MET A 112 -7.59 -13.85 4.69
C MET A 112 -7.17 -15.28 5.03
N LYS A 113 -5.99 -15.69 4.57
CA LYS A 113 -5.43 -17.01 4.84
C LYS A 113 -5.29 -17.26 6.34
N LYS A 114 -4.84 -16.25 7.10
CA LYS A 114 -4.70 -16.33 8.57
C LYS A 114 -6.04 -16.39 9.30
N ALA A 115 -7.09 -15.78 8.75
CA ALA A 115 -8.46 -15.87 9.26
C ALA A 115 -9.19 -17.15 8.78
N GLY A 116 -8.63 -17.86 7.80
CA GLY A 116 -9.24 -19.04 7.18
C GLY A 116 -10.50 -18.70 6.37
N VAL A 117 -10.48 -17.55 5.69
CA VAL A 117 -11.51 -17.11 4.73
C VAL A 117 -11.01 -17.41 3.31
N ARG A 118 -11.88 -17.96 2.45
CA ARG A 118 -11.53 -18.40 1.09
C ARG A 118 -11.97 -17.44 -0.01
N GLU A 119 -13.02 -16.65 0.23
CA GLU A 119 -13.57 -15.80 -0.82
C GLU A 119 -12.93 -14.40 -0.79
N PRO A 120 -12.33 -13.96 -1.91
CA PRO A 120 -11.78 -12.62 -2.02
C PRO A 120 -12.91 -11.59 -2.06
N THR A 121 -12.80 -10.56 -1.22
CA THR A 121 -13.65 -9.37 -1.31
C THR A 121 -13.02 -8.40 -2.28
N GLN A 122 -13.85 -7.76 -3.11
CA GLN A 122 -13.39 -6.69 -3.99
C GLN A 122 -13.09 -5.45 -3.15
N LEU A 123 -11.86 -4.96 -3.22
CA LEU A 123 -11.39 -3.79 -2.48
C LEU A 123 -11.20 -2.65 -3.46
N HIS A 124 -12.00 -1.58 -3.33
CA HIS A 124 -11.95 -0.43 -4.22
C HIS A 124 -11.26 0.77 -3.56
N THR A 125 -11.47 0.93 -2.25
CA THR A 125 -10.98 2.06 -1.47
C THR A 125 -10.10 1.63 -0.29
N VAL A 126 -9.36 2.59 0.26
CA VAL A 126 -8.64 2.40 1.52
C VAL A 126 -9.60 2.04 2.67
N ASP A 127 -10.80 2.62 2.71
CA ASP A 127 -11.83 2.26 3.70
C ASP A 127 -12.23 0.79 3.60
N ASP A 128 -12.47 0.28 2.39
CA ASP A 128 -12.81 -1.12 2.16
C ASP A 128 -11.73 -2.04 2.73
N LEU A 129 -10.45 -1.71 2.47
CA LEU A 129 -9.33 -2.49 2.97
C LEU A 129 -9.25 -2.46 4.51
N ILE A 130 -9.41 -1.29 5.13
CA ILE A 130 -9.39 -1.13 6.60
C ILE A 130 -10.49 -1.99 7.23
N ARG A 131 -11.73 -1.83 6.77
CA ARG A 131 -12.89 -2.57 7.28
C ARG A 131 -12.73 -4.07 7.07
N TYR A 132 -12.22 -4.46 5.91
CA TYR A 132 -11.99 -5.87 5.60
C TYR A 132 -10.96 -6.49 6.54
N VAL A 133 -9.82 -5.84 6.76
CA VAL A 133 -8.79 -6.34 7.67
C VAL A 133 -9.30 -6.41 9.11
N ALA A 134 -10.04 -5.40 9.56
CA ALA A 134 -10.65 -5.41 10.90
C ALA A 134 -11.61 -6.60 11.09
N LEU A 135 -12.47 -6.87 10.11
CA LEU A 135 -13.37 -8.02 10.11
C LEU A 135 -12.63 -9.35 10.20
N LEU A 136 -11.53 -9.50 9.44
CA LEU A 136 -10.70 -10.71 9.48
C LEU A 136 -10.00 -10.91 10.83
N GLU A 137 -9.60 -9.83 11.49
CA GLU A 137 -8.97 -9.89 12.82
C GLU A 137 -9.97 -10.34 13.90
N ILE A 138 -11.21 -9.85 13.84
CA ILE A 138 -12.31 -10.32 14.71
C ILE A 138 -12.58 -11.82 14.49
N GLN A 139 -12.69 -12.27 13.23
CA GLN A 139 -12.93 -13.68 12.91
C GLN A 139 -11.80 -14.60 13.38
N LYS A 140 -10.54 -14.15 13.24
CA LYS A 140 -9.37 -14.87 13.76
C LYS A 140 -9.41 -14.99 15.29
N GLY A 141 -9.83 -13.92 15.98
CA GLY A 141 -10.04 -13.94 17.44
C GLY A 141 -11.09 -14.98 17.86
N LYS A 142 -12.24 -15.00 17.18
CA LYS A 142 -13.33 -15.96 17.44
C LYS A 142 -12.89 -17.43 17.25
N LYS A 143 -12.13 -17.73 16.18
CA LYS A 143 -11.60 -19.09 15.94
C LYS A 143 -10.63 -19.56 17.02
N ARG A 144 -9.83 -18.66 17.60
CA ARG A 144 -8.92 -18.99 18.70
C ARG A 144 -9.66 -19.24 20.02
N GLY A 145 -10.76 -18.52 20.28
CA GLY A 145 -11.59 -18.74 21.47
C GLY A 145 -12.43 -20.02 21.43
N SER A 146 -12.79 -20.50 20.23
CA SER A 146 -13.60 -21.73 20.06
C SER A 146 -12.80 -23.04 20.14
N GLY A 147 -11.46 -22.98 20.26
CA GLY A 147 -10.58 -24.16 20.41
C GLY A 147 -10.35 -24.61 21.85
N LEU A 148 -11.07 -24.03 22.82
CA LEU A 148 -11.02 -24.37 24.24
C LEU A 148 -12.42 -24.80 24.70
N HIS A 149 -12.83 -26.02 24.36
CA HIS A 149 -13.78 -26.82 25.12
C HIS A 149 -13.46 -28.30 24.84
N PRO A 150 -13.58 -29.16 25.87
CA PRO A 150 -12.67 -30.27 26.18
C PRO A 150 -12.71 -31.47 25.21
#